data_AF-A0A529ZCX6-F1
#
_entry.id   AF-A0A529ZCX6-F1
#
_cell.length_a   1.000
_cell.length_b   1.000
_cell.length_c   1.000
_cell.angle_alpha   90.00
_cell.angle_beta   90.00
_cell.angle_gamma   90.00
#
_symmetry.space_group_name_H-M   'P 1'
#
loop_
_entity.id
_entity.type
_entity.pdbx_description
1 polymer ?
#
loop_
_entity_poly.entity_id
_entity_poly.type
_entity_poly.pdbx_seq_one_letter_code
_entity_poly.pdbx_strand_id
1 'polypeptide(L)' 'MSDTAERVKKIVIEHLGVDADKVTEQASFIDDLGADSLDTVELVMAFEEEFG' A
#
# COMPACT_ATOMS: atom_id res chain seq x y z
N MET A 1 10.99 -2.45 16.44
CA MET A 1 11.00 -3.62 15.55
C MET A 1 10.15 -3.24 14.36
N SER A 2 10.82 -2.83 13.29
CA SER A 2 10.33 -2.48 11.95
C SER A 2 8.90 -1.96 11.76
N ASP A 3 8.68 -0.67 12.06
CA ASP A 3 7.45 0.10 11.75
C ASP A 3 7.15 0.20 10.23
N THR A 4 8.08 -0.23 9.37
CA THR A 4 7.94 -0.16 7.91
C THR A 4 6.68 -0.86 7.42
N ALA A 5 6.36 -2.04 7.95
CA ALA A 5 5.16 -2.77 7.55
C ALA A 5 3.87 -2.04 7.97
N GLU A 6 3.85 -1.41 9.16
CA GLU A 6 2.72 -0.61 9.61
C GLU A 6 2.56 0.68 8.78
N ARG A 7 3.65 1.38 8.48
CA ARG A 7 3.66 2.57 7.61
C ARG A 7 3.20 2.23 6.20
N VAL A 8 3.70 1.13 5.62
CA VAL A 8 3.26 0.66 4.30
C VAL A 8 1.78 0.33 4.32
N LYS A 9 1.30 -0.48 5.29
CA LYS A 9 -0.14 -0.77 5.42
C LYS A 9 -0.98 0.50 5.50
N LYS A 10 -0.55 1.46 6.31
CA LYS A 10 -1.29 2.71 6.50
C LYS A 10 -1.43 3.50 5.19
N ILE A 11 -0.35 3.66 4.43
CA ILE A 11 -0.35 4.35 3.14
C ILE A 11 -1.26 3.61 2.15
N VAL A 12 -1.20 2.29 2.12
CA VAL A 12 -2.03 1.46 1.23
C VAL A 12 -3.51 1.62 1.57
N ILE A 13 -3.87 1.59 2.86
CA ILE A 13 -5.25 1.80 3.31
C ILE A 13 -5.73 3.22 2.98
N GLU A 14 -4.91 4.24 3.21
CA GLU A 14 -5.28 5.64 2.97
C GLU A 14 -5.37 5.99 1.49
N HIS A 15 -4.46 5.48 0.64
CA HIS A 15 -4.48 5.74 -0.81
C HIS A 15 -5.47 4.88 -1.57
N LEU A 16 -5.49 3.56 -1.33
CA LEU A 16 -6.40 2.66 -2.06
C LEU A 16 -7.80 2.60 -1.43
N GLY A 17 -7.99 3.12 -0.22
CA GLY A 17 -9.28 3.07 0.47
C GLY A 17 -9.73 1.65 0.80
N VAL A 18 -8.78 0.73 1.00
CA VAL A 18 -9.03 -0.69 1.27
C VAL A 18 -8.90 -1.00 2.77
N ASP A 19 -9.62 -2.03 3.23
CA ASP A 19 -9.55 -2.43 4.64
C ASP A 19 -8.18 -2.96 5.03
N ALA A 20 -7.73 -2.61 6.24
CA ALA A 20 -6.46 -3.08 6.83
C ALA A 20 -6.34 -4.61 6.88
N ASP A 21 -7.48 -5.28 7.01
CA ASP A 21 -7.59 -6.73 7.07
C ASP A 21 -7.28 -7.38 5.71
N LYS A 22 -7.48 -6.66 4.60
CA LYS A 22 -7.13 -7.11 3.26
C LYS A 22 -5.66 -6.86 2.94
N VAL A 23 -5.05 -5.86 3.55
CA VAL A 23 -3.62 -5.56 3.34
C VAL A 23 -2.78 -6.53 4.17
N THR A 24 -2.48 -7.68 3.56
CA THR A 24 -1.58 -8.70 4.11
C THR A 24 -0.23 -8.66 3.38
N GLU A 25 0.82 -9.19 3.98
CA GLU A 25 2.15 -9.28 3.33
C GLU A 25 2.13 -10.16 2.06
N GLN A 26 1.09 -10.97 1.88
CA GLN A 26 0.90 -11.86 0.75
C GLN A 26 -0.14 -11.32 -0.25
N ALA A 27 -0.79 -10.20 0.06
CA ALA A 27 -1.83 -9.62 -0.78
C ALA A 27 -1.22 -9.03 -2.06
N SER A 28 -1.85 -9.33 -3.19
CA SER A 28 -1.57 -8.69 -4.47
C SER A 28 -2.22 -7.32 -4.50
N PHE A 29 -1.44 -6.26 -4.76
CA PHE A 29 -1.99 -4.91 -4.92
C PHE A 29 -3.03 -4.84 -6.04
N ILE A 30 -2.82 -5.56 -7.13
CA ILE A 30 -3.72 -5.55 -8.28
C ILE A 30 -4.90 -6.51 -8.07
N ASP A 31 -4.62 -7.77 -7.69
CA ASP A 31 -5.67 -8.80 -7.66
C ASP A 31 -6.52 -8.77 -6.37
N ASP A 32 -5.92 -8.48 -5.22
CA ASP A 32 -6.59 -8.52 -3.91
C ASP A 32 -7.07 -7.14 -3.45
N LEU A 33 -6.27 -6.10 -3.72
CA LEU A 33 -6.60 -4.72 -3.34
C LEU A 33 -7.25 -3.93 -4.48
N GLY A 34 -7.25 -4.46 -5.71
CA GLY A 34 -7.90 -3.82 -6.85
C GLY A 34 -7.20 -2.54 -7.32
N ALA A 35 -5.93 -2.37 -7.00
CA ALA A 35 -5.12 -1.26 -7.47
C ALA A 35 -4.98 -1.32 -8.98
N ASP A 36 -5.25 -0.21 -9.66
CA ASP A 36 -5.00 -0.10 -11.08
C ASP A 36 -3.53 0.28 -11.37
N SER A 37 -3.18 0.37 -12.66
CA SER A 37 -1.83 0.74 -13.08
C SER A 37 -1.44 2.17 -12.69
N LEU A 38 -2.40 3.06 -12.40
CA LEU A 38 -2.16 4.42 -11.95
C LEU A 38 -1.98 4.45 -10.42
N ASP A 39 -2.85 3.77 -9.69
CA ASP A 39 -2.81 3.63 -8.23
C ASP A 39 -1.46 3.06 -7.77
N THR A 40 -0.95 2.06 -8.49
CA THR A 40 0.36 1.46 -8.20
C THR A 40 1.52 2.43 -8.41
N VAL A 41 1.45 3.32 -9.40
CA VAL A 41 2.48 4.35 -9.63
C VAL A 41 2.40 5.43 -8.54
N GLU A 42 1.19 5.86 -8.18
CA GLU A 42 0.97 6.83 -7.09
C GLU A 42 1.45 6.29 -5.74
N LEU A 43 1.16 5.02 -5.43
CA LEU A 43 1.67 4.34 -4.23
C LEU A 43 3.20 4.30 -4.19
N VAL A 44 3.85 3.97 -5.30
CA VAL A 44 5.32 3.94 -5.36
C VAL A 44 5.91 5.33 -5.12
N MET A 45 5.32 6.39 -5.69
CA MET A 45 5.76 7.76 -5.41
C MET A 45 5.55 8.14 -3.94
N ALA A 46 4.40 7.79 -3.34
CA ALA A 46 4.13 8.04 -1.93
C ALA A 46 5.12 7.28 -1.01
N PHE A 47 5.48 6.05 -1.38
CA PHE A 47 6.52 5.31 -0.67
C PHE A 47 7.90 5.93 -0.84
N GLU A 48 8.26 6.40 -2.04
CA GLU A 48 9.53 7.09 -2.27
C GLU A 48 9.62 8.40 -1.47
N GLU A 49 8.55 9.16 -1.30
CA GLU A 49 8.53 10.36 -0.44
C GLU A 49 8.61 10.04 1.07
N GLU A 50 7.97 8.96 1.50
CA GLU A 50 7.89 8.58 2.92
C GLU A 50 9.17 7.86 3.42
N PHE A 51 9.85 7.12 2.53
CA PHE A 51 10.99 6.25 2.86
C PHE A 51 12.32 6.62 2.19
N GLY A 52 12.31 7.44 1.13
CA GLY A 52 13.51 7.98 0.47
C GLY A 52 14.12 9.16 1.22
#